data_AF-W4PH66-F1
#
_entry.id   AF-W4PH66-F1
#
_cell.length_a   1.000
_cell.length_b   1.000
_cell.length_c   1.000
_cell.angle_alpha   90.00
_cell.angle_beta   90.00
_cell.angle_gamma   90.00
#
_symmetry.space_group_name_H-M   'P 1'
#
loop_
_entity.id
_entity.type
_entity.pdbx_description
1 polymer ?
#
loop_
_entity_poly.entity_id
_entity_poly.type
_entity_poly.pdbx_seq_one_letter_code
_entity_poly.pdbx_strand_id
1 'polypeptide(L)'
;MSKWAGFSDANRCHFLNPEEPLFAEIQQLFLHEQNMLFGTDHIYGVDPFNEVDPPSWEPDYLKQVSSDMYKTLTQADPKAEWMQMTWMFYFDRKKWTPSRVEALLTGVPQNKMVLLDYHCENVELWKTTKSFHGQPYIWCYLGNFGGNTTLTGNVKESGERLNNALLNGGSNLCGIGSTLEGLDVVQFPYEYIFEKAWTDCLTDEQWVNALADRHVGGISKKAREAWQILFNDIYVQVPKTLGVLPNLRPVMDKKNKRTVIEYDNDRLFEVWKLLVSANISQRDALQLDIITVGRQWMGNYFLELKNKFDKAYHAKNKADLQKYILKMQDLLTDIDKLTSFHPFTSIHHWLNKAREYSENVVLADYYELNARNLITTWGGSLNDYASRTWSGLVSNYYTYRWNLYFDAVIDAIEHNKSFDQGQLDRQIKTFEDSWVKSTAYIKTNQKGDLQEFVSLLIKKYEK
;
A
#
# COMPACT_ATOMS: atom_id res chain seq x y z
N MET A 1 -3.39 21.80 15.17
CA MET A 1 -2.67 20.50 15.02
C MET A 1 -1.25 20.69 14.53
N SER A 2 -0.36 19.70 14.58
CA SER A 2 0.98 19.76 13.97
C SER A 2 0.92 19.80 12.44
N LYS A 3 2.05 20.03 11.76
CA LYS A 3 2.14 19.87 10.29
C LYS A 3 2.09 18.39 9.94
N TRP A 4 1.38 18.06 8.86
CA TRP A 4 1.29 16.70 8.35
C TRP A 4 1.90 16.61 6.95
N ALA A 5 2.75 15.60 6.74
CA ALA A 5 3.35 15.21 5.45
C ALA A 5 3.86 16.36 4.54
N GLY A 6 4.43 17.42 5.12
CA GLY A 6 4.98 18.54 4.35
C GLY A 6 3.94 19.45 3.69
N PHE A 7 2.65 19.32 4.02
CA PHE A 7 1.62 20.25 3.58
C PHE A 7 1.82 21.64 4.20
N SER A 8 1.45 22.67 3.44
CA SER A 8 1.61 24.06 3.86
C SER A 8 0.70 24.42 5.04
N ASP A 9 1.03 25.52 5.75
CA ASP A 9 0.22 26.02 6.86
C ASP A 9 -1.22 26.38 6.46
N ALA A 10 -1.48 26.66 5.17
CA ALA A 10 -2.84 26.89 4.67
C ALA A 10 -3.74 25.63 4.72
N ASN A 11 -3.15 24.44 4.79
CA ASN A 11 -3.87 23.16 4.87
C ASN A 11 -3.83 22.56 6.29
N ARG A 12 -3.50 23.38 7.30
CA ARG A 12 -3.30 22.91 8.67
C ARG A 12 -4.63 22.86 9.42
N CYS A 13 -4.93 21.73 10.05
CA CYS A 13 -6.14 21.58 10.85
C CYS A 13 -6.06 22.34 12.20
N HIS A 14 -7.19 22.90 12.60
CA HIS A 14 -7.43 23.44 13.94
C HIS A 14 -8.14 22.38 14.80
N PHE A 15 -7.84 22.35 16.09
CA PHE A 15 -8.47 21.44 17.05
C PHE A 15 -9.28 22.27 18.03
N LEU A 16 -10.59 22.06 18.02
CA LEU A 16 -11.51 22.65 18.98
C LEU A 16 -11.48 21.79 20.25
N ASN A 17 -11.25 22.41 21.41
CA ASN A 17 -11.18 21.68 22.67
C ASN A 17 -12.59 21.12 23.01
N PRO A 18 -12.72 19.82 23.32
CA PRO A 18 -14.00 19.21 23.76
C PRO A 18 -14.64 19.85 25.00
N GLU A 19 -13.88 20.60 25.80
CA GLU A 19 -14.40 21.38 26.93
C GLU A 19 -15.19 22.64 26.49
N GLU A 20 -14.99 23.12 25.26
CA GLU A 20 -15.66 24.32 24.77
C GLU A 20 -17.11 24.01 24.38
N PRO A 21 -18.09 24.86 24.76
CA PRO A 21 -19.51 24.64 24.44
C PRO A 21 -19.78 24.43 22.94
N LEU A 22 -19.01 25.10 22.08
CA LEU A 22 -19.13 25.02 20.63
C LEU A 22 -18.82 23.61 20.11
N PHE A 23 -17.96 22.83 20.79
CA PHE A 23 -17.67 21.46 20.39
C PHE A 23 -18.92 20.59 20.46
N ALA A 24 -19.64 20.65 21.59
CA ALA A 24 -20.86 19.89 21.79
C ALA A 24 -21.97 20.29 20.81
N GLU A 25 -22.11 21.59 20.53
CA GLU A 25 -23.07 22.10 19.54
C GLU A 25 -22.78 21.57 18.13
N ILE A 26 -21.52 21.65 17.68
CA ILE A 26 -21.11 21.14 16.37
C ILE A 26 -21.31 19.61 16.29
N GLN A 27 -20.92 18.87 17.33
CA GLN A 27 -21.06 17.41 17.38
C GLN A 27 -22.54 16.99 17.28
N GLN A 28 -23.43 17.67 18.00
CA GLN A 28 -24.86 17.40 17.95
C GLN A 28 -25.46 17.70 16.58
N LEU A 29 -25.13 18.85 15.98
CA LEU A 29 -25.60 19.20 14.64
C LEU A 29 -25.10 18.21 13.58
N PHE A 30 -23.82 17.83 13.64
CA PHE A 30 -23.23 16.87 12.71
C PHE A 30 -23.92 15.50 12.79
N LEU A 31 -24.09 14.97 14.00
CA LEU A 31 -24.74 13.66 14.18
C LEU A 31 -26.24 13.70 13.91
N HIS A 32 -26.90 14.84 14.16
CA HIS A 32 -28.30 15.03 13.76
C HIS A 32 -28.46 14.91 12.24
N GLU A 33 -27.65 15.63 11.47
CA GLU A 33 -27.69 15.57 10.00
C GLU A 33 -27.30 14.19 9.47
N GLN A 34 -26.25 13.57 10.04
CA GLN A 34 -25.86 12.20 9.68
C GLN A 34 -27.00 11.20 9.90
N ASN A 35 -27.65 11.25 11.08
CA ASN A 35 -28.76 10.35 11.40
C ASN A 35 -30.01 10.63 10.55
N MET A 36 -30.28 11.90 10.21
CA MET A 36 -31.37 12.28 9.30
C MET A 36 -31.16 11.71 7.89
N LEU A 37 -29.91 11.68 7.41
CA LEU A 37 -29.57 11.20 6.06
C LEU A 37 -29.43 9.67 5.98
N PHE A 38 -28.86 9.02 7.00
CA PHE A 38 -28.42 7.63 6.92
C PHE A 38 -28.94 6.73 8.04
N GLY A 39 -29.55 7.28 9.10
CA GLY A 39 -29.77 6.57 10.36
C GLY A 39 -28.48 6.37 11.15
N THR A 40 -28.52 5.54 12.19
CA THR A 40 -27.34 5.17 12.99
C THR A 40 -27.45 3.74 13.53
N ASP A 41 -26.30 3.07 13.57
CA ASP A 41 -26.07 1.80 14.29
C ASP A 41 -25.28 2.00 15.59
N HIS A 42 -25.18 3.26 16.05
CA HIS A 42 -24.56 3.68 17.31
C HIS A 42 -23.04 3.51 17.41
N ILE A 43 -22.33 3.11 16.36
CA ILE A 43 -20.86 3.00 16.33
C ILE A 43 -20.27 4.15 15.52
N TYR A 44 -19.35 4.91 16.13
CA TYR A 44 -18.74 6.09 15.52
C TYR A 44 -17.22 5.97 15.47
N GLY A 45 -16.64 6.06 14.28
CA GLY A 45 -15.19 6.13 14.07
C GLY A 45 -14.66 7.53 14.39
N VAL A 46 -13.76 7.65 15.37
CA VAL A 46 -13.20 8.95 15.77
C VAL A 46 -11.71 8.80 16.09
N ASP A 47 -10.85 9.60 15.45
CA ASP A 47 -9.40 9.52 15.58
C ASP A 47 -8.78 10.92 15.68
N PRO A 48 -8.81 11.57 16.86
CA PRO A 48 -8.47 12.99 17.01
C PRO A 48 -6.98 13.29 16.75
N PHE A 49 -6.10 12.29 16.90
CA PHE A 49 -4.64 12.48 16.92
C PHE A 49 -3.89 11.52 15.97
N ASN A 50 -4.53 11.08 14.88
CA ASN A 50 -3.87 10.22 13.90
C ASN A 50 -2.78 11.00 13.14
N GLU A 51 -1.51 10.62 13.35
CA GLU A 51 -0.30 11.24 12.79
C GLU A 51 -0.13 12.75 13.06
N VAL A 52 -0.76 13.25 14.13
CA VAL A 52 -0.69 14.64 14.55
C VAL A 52 -0.57 14.77 16.07
N ASP A 53 0.09 15.82 16.53
CA ASP A 53 0.31 16.04 17.96
C ASP A 53 -0.98 16.59 18.62
N PRO A 54 -1.36 16.06 19.81
CA PRO A 54 -2.36 16.69 20.65
C PRO A 54 -1.85 18.05 21.18
N PRO A 55 -2.75 18.94 21.62
CA PRO A 55 -2.36 20.22 22.24
C PRO A 55 -1.47 20.07 23.48
N SER A 56 -1.63 18.99 24.23
CA SER A 56 -0.77 18.64 25.37
C SER A 56 -0.54 17.13 25.44
N TRP A 57 0.64 16.75 25.90
CA TRP A 57 1.07 15.38 26.13
C TRP A 57 0.95 14.94 27.60
N GLU A 58 0.36 15.78 28.45
CA GLU A 58 0.13 15.44 29.85
C GLU A 58 -0.96 14.36 29.96
N PRO A 59 -0.75 13.28 30.75
CA PRO A 59 -1.74 12.21 30.90
C PRO A 59 -3.12 12.70 31.32
N ASP A 60 -3.20 13.64 32.28
CA ASP A 60 -4.48 14.17 32.75
C ASP A 60 -5.25 14.89 31.63
N TYR A 61 -4.54 15.62 30.76
CA TYR A 61 -5.14 16.27 29.60
C TYR A 61 -5.69 15.23 28.61
N LEU A 62 -4.91 14.19 28.28
CA LEU A 62 -5.34 13.14 27.34
C LEU A 62 -6.57 12.39 27.86
N LYS A 63 -6.60 12.11 29.17
CA LYS A 63 -7.75 11.49 29.84
C LYS A 63 -8.99 12.38 29.79
N GLN A 64 -8.83 13.67 30.08
CA GLN A 64 -9.94 14.62 30.06
C GLN A 64 -10.51 14.78 28.65
N VAL A 65 -9.63 14.94 27.64
CA VAL A 65 -10.04 15.07 26.24
C VAL A 65 -10.85 13.86 25.77
N SER A 66 -10.39 12.63 25.99
CA SER A 66 -11.17 11.46 25.56
C SER A 66 -12.47 11.31 26.33
N SER A 67 -12.49 11.67 27.62
CA SER A 67 -13.71 11.69 28.44
C SER A 67 -14.75 12.67 27.89
N ASP A 68 -14.34 13.90 27.59
CA ASP A 68 -15.25 14.93 27.09
C ASP A 68 -15.71 14.66 25.66
N MET A 69 -14.83 14.15 24.78
CA MET A 69 -15.23 13.69 23.45
C MET A 69 -16.33 12.62 23.53
N TYR A 70 -16.14 11.60 24.38
CA TYR A 70 -17.15 10.56 24.55
C TYR A 70 -18.44 11.08 25.20
N LYS A 71 -18.34 12.03 26.13
CA LYS A 71 -19.51 12.69 26.73
C LYS A 71 -20.33 13.44 25.69
N THR A 72 -19.70 14.22 24.82
CA THR A 72 -20.43 14.95 23.76
C THR A 72 -21.03 14.01 22.72
N LEU A 73 -20.33 12.92 22.38
CA LEU A 73 -20.85 11.84 21.54
C LEU A 73 -22.14 11.23 22.13
N THR A 74 -22.12 10.90 23.43
CA THR A 74 -23.28 10.31 24.12
C THR A 74 -24.42 11.28 24.43
N GLN A 75 -24.15 12.59 24.45
CA GLN A 75 -25.19 13.60 24.48
C GLN A 75 -25.98 13.67 23.17
N ALA A 76 -25.34 13.44 22.04
CA ALA A 76 -25.99 13.38 20.73
C ALA A 76 -26.68 12.03 20.50
N ASP A 77 -26.06 10.93 20.95
CA ASP A 77 -26.61 9.58 20.86
C ASP A 77 -26.33 8.79 22.16
N PRO A 78 -27.32 8.58 23.05
CA PRO A 78 -27.13 7.88 24.32
C PRO A 78 -26.62 6.44 24.22
N LYS A 79 -26.66 5.81 23.05
CA LYS A 79 -26.16 4.45 22.82
C LYS A 79 -24.77 4.40 22.19
N ALA A 80 -24.17 5.56 21.91
CA ALA A 80 -22.94 5.65 21.15
C ALA A 80 -21.79 4.79 21.71
N GLU A 81 -21.05 4.18 20.80
CA GLU A 81 -19.79 3.49 21.01
C GLU A 81 -18.72 4.09 20.10
N TRP A 82 -17.51 4.21 20.62
CA TRP A 82 -16.39 4.83 19.92
C TRP A 82 -15.51 3.74 19.30
N MET A 83 -15.37 3.71 17.98
CA MET A 83 -14.34 2.92 17.28
C MET A 83 -13.10 3.77 16.99
N GLN A 84 -11.90 3.29 17.39
CA GLN A 84 -10.64 4.03 17.20
C GLN A 84 -9.53 3.18 16.61
N MET A 85 -8.80 3.75 15.65
CA MET A 85 -7.54 3.20 15.15
C MET A 85 -6.43 3.36 16.19
N THR A 86 -5.61 2.33 16.33
CA THR A 86 -4.45 2.35 17.25
C THR A 86 -3.15 2.74 16.55
N TRP A 87 -3.18 3.06 15.25
CA TRP A 87 -2.00 3.43 14.44
C TRP A 87 -1.15 4.53 15.09
N MET A 88 -1.80 5.56 15.64
CA MET A 88 -1.15 6.66 16.35
C MET A 88 -0.18 6.20 17.45
N PHE A 89 -0.52 5.14 18.19
CA PHE A 89 0.32 4.60 19.26
C PHE A 89 1.59 3.93 18.73
N TYR A 90 1.54 3.34 17.53
CA TYR A 90 2.69 2.75 16.86
C TYR A 90 3.55 3.78 16.12
N PHE A 91 2.90 4.64 15.33
CA PHE A 91 3.51 5.64 14.46
C PHE A 91 4.41 6.58 15.27
N ASP A 92 3.85 7.16 16.34
CA ASP A 92 4.54 8.07 17.25
C ASP A 92 4.79 7.45 18.63
N ARG A 93 5.14 6.15 18.69
CA ARG A 93 5.40 5.39 19.93
C ARG A 93 6.42 6.00 20.89
N LYS A 94 7.28 6.91 20.41
CA LYS A 94 8.21 7.68 21.27
C LYS A 94 7.48 8.74 22.10
N LYS A 95 6.39 9.28 21.57
CA LYS A 95 5.52 10.26 22.24
C LYS A 95 4.37 9.56 22.98
N TRP A 96 3.78 8.51 22.41
CA TRP A 96 2.76 7.69 23.05
C TRP A 96 3.36 6.69 24.06
N THR A 97 3.74 7.21 25.24
CA THR A 97 4.22 6.37 26.35
C THR A 97 3.10 5.52 26.95
N PRO A 98 3.42 4.42 27.67
CA PRO A 98 2.39 3.58 28.31
C PRO A 98 1.39 4.37 29.17
N SER A 99 1.86 5.34 29.96
CA SER A 99 0.99 6.20 30.78
C SER A 99 0.05 7.10 29.97
N ARG A 100 0.48 7.56 28.79
CA ARG A 100 -0.34 8.41 27.90
C ARG A 100 -1.39 7.59 27.16
N VAL A 101 -1.02 6.39 26.73
CA VAL A 101 -1.97 5.44 26.13
C VAL A 101 -3.02 5.05 27.17
N GLU A 102 -2.61 4.64 28.37
CA GLU A 102 -3.52 4.32 29.47
C GLU A 102 -4.48 5.48 29.79
N ALA A 103 -3.96 6.71 29.90
CA ALA A 103 -4.76 7.88 30.19
C ALA A 103 -5.84 8.14 29.14
N LEU A 104 -5.49 8.10 27.84
CA LEU A 104 -6.45 8.28 26.75
C LEU A 104 -7.54 7.20 26.79
N LEU A 105 -7.15 5.92 26.90
CA LEU A 105 -8.10 4.79 26.84
C LEU A 105 -9.03 4.71 28.05
N THR A 106 -8.54 5.10 29.23
CA THR A 106 -9.32 5.07 30.49
C THR A 106 -10.11 6.35 30.77
N GLY A 107 -10.01 7.37 29.91
CA GLY A 107 -10.92 8.51 29.93
C GLY A 107 -12.34 8.16 29.47
N VAL A 108 -12.47 7.08 28.69
CA VAL A 108 -13.76 6.54 28.21
C VAL A 108 -14.20 5.38 29.09
N PRO A 109 -15.50 5.26 29.43
CA PRO A 109 -16.00 4.11 30.18
C PRO A 109 -15.63 2.78 29.54
N GLN A 110 -15.47 1.76 30.40
CA GLN A 110 -15.16 0.41 29.96
C GLN A 110 -16.24 -0.11 28.99
N ASN A 111 -15.81 -0.82 27.94
CA ASN A 111 -16.67 -1.37 26.88
C ASN A 111 -17.41 -0.30 26.05
N LYS A 112 -16.94 0.96 26.06
CA LYS A 112 -17.48 2.05 25.24
C LYS A 112 -16.51 2.59 24.21
N MET A 113 -15.33 1.97 24.12
CA MET A 113 -14.33 2.19 23.09
C MET A 113 -13.88 0.84 22.52
N VAL A 114 -14.05 0.63 21.22
CA VAL A 114 -13.52 -0.52 20.49
C VAL A 114 -12.29 -0.10 19.71
N LEU A 115 -11.18 -0.79 19.90
CA LEU A 115 -9.91 -0.45 19.25
C LEU A 115 -9.62 -1.36 18.06
N LEU A 116 -9.12 -0.79 16.98
CA LEU A 116 -8.56 -1.53 15.85
C LEU A 116 -7.05 -1.67 16.08
N ASP A 117 -6.57 -2.85 16.51
CA ASP A 117 -5.13 -3.14 16.63
C ASP A 117 -4.55 -3.21 15.22
N TYR A 118 -3.92 -2.11 14.79
CA TYR A 118 -4.05 -1.64 13.41
C TYR A 118 -3.20 -2.38 12.38
N HIS A 119 -2.03 -2.90 12.77
CA HIS A 119 -1.02 -3.44 11.85
C HIS A 119 -0.36 -4.68 12.49
N CYS A 120 -1.19 -5.64 12.88
CA CYS A 120 -0.79 -6.76 13.72
C CYS A 120 0.22 -7.71 13.08
N GLU A 121 0.28 -7.79 11.75
CA GLU A 121 1.32 -8.55 11.06
C GLU A 121 2.73 -7.96 11.26
N ASN A 122 2.83 -6.71 11.71
CA ASN A 122 4.09 -6.07 12.06
C ASN A 122 4.24 -5.91 13.57
N VAL A 123 3.31 -5.22 14.23
CA VAL A 123 3.33 -4.96 15.68
C VAL A 123 1.94 -5.12 16.26
N GLU A 124 1.83 -6.00 17.26
CA GLU A 124 0.60 -6.24 18.02
C GLU A 124 0.59 -5.38 19.29
N LEU A 125 -0.21 -4.32 19.30
CA LEU A 125 -0.23 -3.37 20.42
C LEU A 125 -0.91 -3.95 21.66
N TRP A 126 -1.83 -4.91 21.51
CA TRP A 126 -2.47 -5.59 22.64
C TRP A 126 -1.44 -6.19 23.62
N LYS A 127 -0.29 -6.68 23.12
CA LYS A 127 0.80 -7.26 23.93
C LYS A 127 1.50 -6.25 24.85
N THR A 128 1.48 -4.96 24.50
CA THR A 128 2.22 -3.91 25.21
C THR A 128 1.33 -2.93 25.98
N THR A 129 0.02 -3.05 25.80
CA THR A 129 -1.00 -2.17 26.39
C THR A 129 -1.87 -2.89 27.43
N LYS A 130 -1.42 -4.05 27.93
CA LYS A 130 -2.20 -4.94 28.81
C LYS A 130 -3.57 -5.27 28.20
N SER A 131 -3.58 -5.66 26.92
CA SER A 131 -4.78 -5.80 26.10
C SER A 131 -5.64 -4.54 26.18
N PHE A 132 -5.05 -3.39 25.84
CA PHE A 132 -5.71 -2.09 25.82
C PHE A 132 -6.44 -1.70 27.12
N HIS A 133 -5.83 -2.06 28.26
CA HIS A 133 -6.38 -1.79 29.59
C HIS A 133 -7.83 -2.29 29.77
N GLY A 134 -8.18 -3.36 29.07
CA GLY A 134 -9.48 -4.01 29.13
C GLY A 134 -10.47 -3.55 28.05
N GLN A 135 -10.27 -2.41 27.37
CA GLN A 135 -11.19 -1.98 26.30
C GLN A 135 -11.27 -3.03 25.19
N PRO A 136 -12.46 -3.31 24.61
CA PRO A 136 -12.58 -4.25 23.50
C PRO A 136 -11.67 -3.89 22.33
N TYR A 137 -11.13 -4.89 21.65
CA TYR A 137 -10.31 -4.65 20.46
C TYR A 137 -10.48 -5.73 19.39
N ILE A 138 -10.24 -5.32 18.15
CA ILE A 138 -10.25 -6.15 16.95
C ILE A 138 -8.81 -6.28 16.49
N TRP A 139 -8.35 -7.52 16.26
CA TRP A 139 -7.04 -7.78 15.68
C TRP A 139 -7.11 -7.50 14.18
N CYS A 140 -6.34 -6.52 13.67
CA CYS A 140 -6.42 -6.14 12.25
C CYS A 140 -5.16 -6.47 11.47
N TYR A 141 -5.37 -7.06 10.29
CA TYR A 141 -4.34 -7.22 9.26
C TYR A 141 -4.39 -6.03 8.30
N LEU A 142 -3.29 -5.28 8.16
CA LEU A 142 -3.26 -4.12 7.27
C LEU A 142 -2.98 -4.52 5.82
N GLY A 143 -1.98 -5.38 5.62
CA GLY A 143 -1.63 -6.06 4.38
C GLY A 143 -1.01 -5.18 3.30
N ASN A 144 -1.35 -3.89 3.24
CA ASN A 144 -0.93 -3.01 2.16
C ASN A 144 -0.87 -1.54 2.59
N PHE A 145 0.16 -0.84 2.11
CA PHE A 145 0.29 0.62 2.22
C PHE A 145 0.15 1.27 0.84
N GLY A 146 -0.64 2.35 0.78
CA GLY A 146 -0.85 3.17 -0.40
C GLY A 146 -1.52 2.47 -1.57
N GLY A 147 -1.99 1.22 -1.44
CA GLY A 147 -2.39 0.35 -2.54
C GLY A 147 -1.21 -0.11 -3.41
N ASN A 148 0.03 -0.06 -2.90
CA ASN A 148 1.21 -0.40 -3.70
C ASN A 148 1.13 -1.84 -4.23
N THR A 149 1.62 -2.04 -5.47
CA THR A 149 1.53 -3.31 -6.20
C THR A 149 2.72 -4.26 -5.94
N THR A 150 3.49 -4.02 -4.88
CA THR A 150 4.67 -4.81 -4.51
C THR A 150 4.25 -6.08 -3.78
N LEU A 151 4.92 -7.20 -4.08
CA LEU A 151 4.72 -8.44 -3.34
C LEU A 151 5.25 -8.31 -1.91
N THR A 152 4.30 -8.24 -0.97
CA THR A 152 4.52 -8.21 0.47
C THR A 152 3.44 -9.00 1.18
N GLY A 153 3.70 -9.33 2.43
CA GLY A 153 2.82 -10.07 3.31
C GLY A 153 3.62 -11.17 3.96
N ASN A 154 3.87 -11.10 5.26
CA ASN A 154 4.45 -12.17 6.07
C ASN A 154 3.32 -13.12 6.51
N VAL A 155 2.66 -13.76 5.53
CA VAL A 155 1.32 -14.33 5.69
C VAL A 155 1.29 -15.48 6.70
N LYS A 156 2.27 -16.38 6.61
CA LYS A 156 2.41 -17.49 7.56
C LYS A 156 2.57 -17.01 9.00
N GLU A 157 3.50 -16.08 9.21
CA GLU A 157 3.73 -15.47 10.52
C GLU A 157 2.48 -14.72 11.02
N SER A 158 1.77 -14.05 10.12
CA SER A 158 0.51 -13.36 10.45
C SER A 158 -0.56 -14.36 10.93
N GLY A 159 -0.64 -15.54 10.30
CA GLY A 159 -1.48 -16.64 10.76
C GLY A 159 -1.12 -17.15 12.14
N GLU A 160 0.17 -17.32 12.43
CA GLU A 160 0.67 -17.73 13.75
C GLU A 160 0.38 -16.67 14.82
N ARG A 161 0.56 -15.38 14.48
CA ARG A 161 0.22 -14.25 15.37
C ARG A 161 -1.27 -14.21 15.68
N LEU A 162 -2.13 -14.36 14.68
CA LEU A 162 -3.58 -14.42 14.88
C LEU A 162 -3.98 -15.63 15.74
N ASN A 163 -3.44 -16.82 15.47
CA ASN A 163 -3.68 -18.00 16.31
C ASN A 163 -3.30 -17.73 17.78
N ASN A 164 -2.16 -17.07 18.02
CA ASN A 164 -1.77 -16.67 19.36
C ASN A 164 -2.71 -15.62 19.97
N ALA A 165 -3.18 -14.63 19.21
CA ALA A 165 -4.14 -13.64 19.69
C ALA A 165 -5.48 -14.29 20.08
N LEU A 166 -5.98 -15.23 19.28
CA LEU A 166 -7.21 -15.98 19.59
C LEU A 166 -7.11 -16.78 20.89
N LEU A 167 -5.93 -17.30 21.22
CA LEU A 167 -5.68 -18.06 22.45
C LEU A 167 -5.37 -17.16 23.67
N ASN A 168 -4.58 -16.11 23.46
CA ASN A 168 -3.91 -15.36 24.54
C ASN A 168 -4.22 -13.85 24.56
N GLY A 169 -5.09 -13.36 23.67
CA GLY A 169 -5.43 -11.94 23.54
C GLY A 169 -6.21 -11.35 24.73
N GLY A 170 -6.78 -12.22 25.55
CA GLY A 170 -7.66 -11.84 26.66
C GLY A 170 -9.12 -11.83 26.24
N SER A 171 -10.02 -11.76 27.23
CA SER A 171 -11.47 -11.85 26.99
C SER A 171 -12.06 -10.63 26.29
N ASN A 172 -11.28 -9.57 26.09
CA ASN A 172 -11.66 -8.35 25.39
C ASN A 172 -11.21 -8.31 23.93
N LEU A 173 -10.53 -9.35 23.42
CA LEU A 173 -10.41 -9.56 21.98
C LEU A 173 -11.80 -9.92 21.44
N CYS A 174 -12.39 -9.05 20.62
CA CYS A 174 -13.78 -9.17 20.18
C CYS A 174 -13.94 -9.37 18.67
N GLY A 175 -12.85 -9.45 17.90
CA GLY A 175 -12.95 -9.72 16.47
C GLY A 175 -11.62 -9.79 15.73
N ILE A 176 -11.74 -10.12 14.45
CA ILE A 176 -10.67 -10.12 13.44
C ILE A 176 -11.11 -9.16 12.33
N GLY A 177 -10.21 -8.29 11.88
CA GLY A 177 -10.52 -7.23 10.92
C GLY A 177 -9.37 -6.95 9.96
N SER A 178 -9.57 -5.95 9.11
CA SER A 178 -8.53 -5.42 8.23
C SER A 178 -8.66 -3.92 8.09
N THR A 179 -7.52 -3.23 8.02
CA THR A 179 -7.36 -1.76 8.10
C THR A 179 -6.84 -1.17 6.78
N LEU A 180 -7.16 -1.85 5.69
CA LEU A 180 -6.71 -1.64 4.31
C LEU A 180 -6.55 -0.17 3.89
N GLU A 181 -5.34 0.19 3.44
CA GLU A 181 -5.16 1.44 2.66
C GLU A 181 -5.54 1.26 1.18
N GLY A 182 -5.52 0.03 0.67
CA GLY A 182 -5.90 -0.29 -0.70
C GLY A 182 -5.98 -1.79 -0.97
N LEU A 183 -6.95 -2.18 -1.79
CA LEU A 183 -7.10 -3.54 -2.31
C LEU A 183 -6.58 -3.57 -3.76
N ASP A 184 -5.50 -4.32 -3.98
CA ASP A 184 -4.92 -4.57 -5.30
C ASP A 184 -5.09 -6.06 -5.68
N VAL A 185 -4.33 -6.53 -6.67
CA VAL A 185 -4.38 -7.90 -7.20
C VAL A 185 -3.84 -9.00 -6.26
N VAL A 186 -3.30 -8.64 -5.09
CA VAL A 186 -2.80 -9.60 -4.08
C VAL A 186 -3.84 -9.74 -2.96
N GLN A 187 -4.77 -10.69 -3.11
CA GLN A 187 -5.93 -10.83 -2.23
C GLN A 187 -5.81 -11.97 -1.20
N PHE A 188 -5.03 -13.01 -1.50
CA PHE A 188 -4.98 -14.22 -0.67
C PHE A 188 -4.53 -14.00 0.79
N PRO A 189 -3.71 -12.99 1.18
CA PRO A 189 -3.39 -12.79 2.58
C PRO A 189 -4.65 -12.51 3.41
N TYR A 190 -5.58 -11.73 2.86
CA TYR A 190 -6.85 -11.41 3.52
C TYR A 190 -7.76 -12.63 3.60
N GLU A 191 -7.82 -13.44 2.53
CA GLU A 191 -8.56 -14.72 2.52
C GLU A 191 -8.03 -15.66 3.62
N TYR A 192 -6.71 -15.84 3.68
CA TYR A 192 -6.06 -16.69 4.68
C TYR A 192 -6.32 -16.23 6.11
N ILE A 193 -6.22 -14.93 6.38
CA ILE A 193 -6.44 -14.37 7.71
C ILE A 193 -7.90 -14.42 8.12
N PHE A 194 -8.83 -14.07 7.23
CA PHE A 194 -10.26 -14.05 7.57
C PHE A 194 -10.87 -15.44 7.67
N GLU A 195 -10.36 -16.43 6.94
CA GLU A 195 -10.87 -17.79 7.05
C GLU A 195 -10.63 -18.40 8.43
N LYS A 196 -9.60 -17.95 9.15
CA LYS A 196 -9.33 -18.36 10.55
C LYS A 196 -10.42 -17.94 11.53
N ALA A 197 -11.29 -16.98 11.18
CA ALA A 197 -12.46 -16.67 12.00
C ALA A 197 -13.51 -17.80 12.02
N TRP A 198 -13.48 -18.69 11.02
CA TRP A 198 -14.50 -19.71 10.78
C TRP A 198 -13.94 -21.14 10.76
N THR A 199 -12.66 -21.30 10.45
CA THR A 199 -12.01 -22.60 10.24
C THR A 199 -10.70 -22.69 11.03
N ASP A 200 -10.56 -23.70 11.89
CA ASP A 200 -9.34 -23.94 12.71
C ASP A 200 -8.71 -25.33 12.46
N CYS A 201 -9.08 -26.03 11.38
CA CYS A 201 -8.70 -27.44 11.18
C CYS A 201 -7.78 -27.73 10.00
N LEU A 202 -7.52 -26.76 9.10
CA LEU A 202 -6.64 -26.96 7.95
C LEU A 202 -5.20 -26.61 8.30
N THR A 203 -4.25 -27.43 7.84
CA THR A 203 -2.83 -27.04 7.85
C THR A 203 -2.56 -25.99 6.77
N ASP A 204 -1.50 -25.19 6.93
CA ASP A 204 -1.06 -24.22 5.92
C ASP A 204 -0.89 -24.88 4.55
N GLU A 205 -0.29 -26.07 4.51
CA GLU A 205 -0.08 -26.80 3.26
C GLU A 205 -1.40 -27.13 2.57
N GLN A 206 -2.39 -27.62 3.32
CA GLN A 206 -3.72 -27.95 2.79
C GLN A 206 -4.44 -26.72 2.26
N TRP A 207 -4.38 -25.62 3.01
CA TRP A 207 -5.01 -24.36 2.65
C TRP A 207 -4.40 -23.77 1.36
N VAL A 208 -3.07 -23.69 1.29
CA VAL A 208 -2.33 -23.17 0.14
C VAL A 208 -2.52 -24.06 -1.09
N ASN A 209 -2.58 -25.38 -0.92
CA ASN A 209 -2.89 -26.30 -2.03
C ASN A 209 -4.31 -26.08 -2.57
N ALA A 210 -5.29 -25.84 -1.69
CA ALA A 210 -6.65 -25.55 -2.09
C ALA A 210 -6.75 -24.19 -2.82
N LEU A 211 -6.02 -23.17 -2.37
CA LEU A 211 -5.90 -21.88 -3.05
C LEU A 211 -5.36 -22.06 -4.48
N ALA A 212 -4.24 -22.78 -4.62
CA ALA A 212 -3.62 -23.05 -5.91
C ALA A 212 -4.58 -23.74 -6.88
N ASP A 213 -5.32 -24.74 -6.40
CA ASP A 213 -6.29 -25.47 -7.22
C ASP A 213 -7.46 -24.57 -7.64
N ARG A 214 -7.94 -23.67 -6.77
CA ARG A 214 -8.99 -22.69 -7.11
C ARG A 214 -8.51 -21.70 -8.18
N HIS A 215 -7.27 -21.24 -8.07
CA HIS A 215 -6.68 -20.28 -9.01
C HIS A 215 -6.53 -20.87 -10.43
N VAL A 216 -6.21 -22.17 -10.53
CA VAL A 216 -6.09 -22.88 -11.82
C VAL A 216 -7.39 -23.56 -12.27
N GLY A 217 -8.38 -23.69 -11.37
CA GLY A 217 -9.66 -24.34 -11.64
C GLY A 217 -9.62 -25.88 -11.60
N GLY A 218 -8.61 -26.47 -10.96
CA GLY A 218 -8.43 -27.91 -10.81
C GLY A 218 -7.10 -28.27 -10.16
N ILE A 219 -6.89 -29.56 -9.85
CA ILE A 219 -5.66 -30.02 -9.22
C ILE A 219 -4.48 -29.87 -10.18
N SER A 220 -3.50 -29.04 -9.81
CA SER A 220 -2.25 -28.87 -10.56
C SER A 220 -1.04 -28.96 -9.64
N LYS A 221 -0.24 -30.02 -9.80
CA LYS A 221 0.99 -30.21 -9.01
C LYS A 221 1.95 -29.03 -9.13
N LYS A 222 2.04 -28.45 -10.34
CA LYS A 222 2.91 -27.30 -10.62
C LYS A 222 2.40 -26.01 -9.98
N ALA A 223 1.08 -25.79 -10.00
CA ALA A 223 0.50 -24.64 -9.31
C ALA A 223 0.66 -24.74 -7.80
N ARG A 224 0.41 -25.93 -7.23
CA ARG A 224 0.63 -26.19 -5.79
C ARG A 224 2.09 -25.94 -5.41
N GLU A 225 3.03 -26.48 -6.18
CA GLU A 225 4.47 -26.23 -5.99
C GLU A 225 4.80 -24.72 -5.99
N ALA A 226 4.32 -23.98 -7.00
CA ALA A 226 4.51 -22.52 -7.08
C ALA A 226 3.94 -21.78 -5.86
N TRP A 227 2.73 -22.13 -5.44
CA TRP A 227 2.04 -21.49 -4.32
C TRP A 227 2.65 -21.84 -2.96
N GLN A 228 3.18 -23.06 -2.79
CA GLN A 228 3.96 -23.41 -1.60
C GLN A 228 5.23 -22.56 -1.50
N ILE A 229 5.92 -22.33 -2.62
CA ILE A 229 7.09 -21.45 -2.66
C ILE A 229 6.67 -20.00 -2.36
N LEU A 230 5.60 -19.51 -2.99
CA LEU A 230 5.08 -18.17 -2.72
C LEU A 230 4.81 -17.98 -1.23
N PHE A 231 4.05 -18.88 -0.62
CA PHE A 231 3.65 -18.78 0.78
C PHE A 231 4.81 -18.87 1.77
N ASN A 232 5.75 -19.81 1.56
CA ASN A 232 6.82 -20.07 2.52
C ASN A 232 8.09 -19.23 2.28
N ASP A 233 8.41 -18.90 1.03
CA ASP A 233 9.72 -18.34 0.66
C ASP A 233 9.63 -16.86 0.20
N ILE A 234 8.48 -16.43 -0.36
CA ILE A 234 8.33 -15.09 -0.96
C ILE A 234 7.49 -14.14 -0.09
N TYR A 235 6.32 -14.61 0.36
CA TYR A 235 5.42 -13.90 1.27
C TYR A 235 5.92 -14.01 2.72
N VAL A 236 7.12 -13.50 2.93
CA VAL A 236 7.83 -13.45 4.21
C VAL A 236 8.09 -12.02 4.69
N GLN A 237 7.91 -11.03 3.80
CA GLN A 237 8.23 -9.63 4.08
C GLN A 237 7.03 -8.88 4.63
N VAL A 238 7.20 -8.23 5.78
CA VAL A 238 6.18 -7.37 6.40
C VAL A 238 5.78 -6.22 5.45
N PRO A 239 4.47 -6.01 5.17
CA PRO A 239 3.98 -4.88 4.41
C PRO A 239 4.43 -3.53 4.99
N LYS A 240 4.97 -2.66 4.13
CA LYS A 240 5.36 -1.28 4.41
C LYS A 240 5.11 -0.47 3.13
N THR A 241 5.41 0.83 3.13
CA THR A 241 5.42 1.67 1.91
C THR A 241 6.56 1.28 0.95
N LEU A 242 6.46 0.11 0.34
CA LEU A 242 7.46 -0.47 -0.56
C LEU A 242 7.08 -0.26 -2.04
N GLY A 243 8.04 -0.48 -2.93
CA GLY A 243 7.89 -0.28 -4.35
C GLY A 243 9.00 -0.96 -5.12
N VAL A 244 8.75 -1.32 -6.38
CA VAL A 244 9.83 -1.66 -7.31
C VAL A 244 10.47 -0.38 -7.85
N LEU A 245 11.78 -0.38 -8.06
CA LEU A 245 12.52 0.82 -8.46
C LEU A 245 11.95 1.54 -9.70
N PRO A 246 11.45 0.86 -10.75
CA PRO A 246 10.80 1.52 -11.88
C PRO A 246 9.75 2.58 -11.48
N ASN A 247 9.01 2.34 -10.40
CA ASN A 247 7.90 3.20 -9.98
C ASN A 247 8.34 4.42 -9.18
N LEU A 248 9.63 4.56 -8.86
CA LEU A 248 10.15 5.59 -7.97
C LEU A 248 11.01 6.58 -8.76
N ARG A 249 11.03 7.85 -8.33
CA ARG A 249 11.94 8.84 -8.93
C ARG A 249 13.40 8.35 -8.97
N PRO A 250 14.09 8.45 -10.11
CA PRO A 250 15.48 8.03 -10.26
C PRO A 250 16.43 8.95 -9.50
N VAL A 251 17.37 8.34 -8.76
CA VAL A 251 18.44 9.07 -8.05
C VAL A 251 19.77 8.37 -8.29
N MET A 252 20.82 9.13 -8.59
CA MET A 252 22.19 8.61 -8.71
C MET A 252 22.73 8.20 -7.33
N ASP A 253 23.39 7.03 -7.24
CA ASP A 253 24.10 6.54 -6.05
C ASP A 253 23.29 6.41 -4.74
N LYS A 254 21.96 6.49 -4.82
CA LYS A 254 21.10 6.44 -3.64
C LYS A 254 20.34 5.13 -3.58
N LYS A 255 20.67 4.30 -2.59
CA LYS A 255 19.83 3.15 -2.22
C LYS A 255 18.46 3.64 -1.75
N ASN A 256 17.40 3.08 -2.32
CA ASN A 256 16.05 3.37 -1.89
C ASN A 256 15.57 2.28 -0.93
N LYS A 257 15.26 2.66 0.33
CA LYS A 257 14.77 1.71 1.34
C LYS A 257 13.43 1.06 0.96
N ARG A 258 12.68 1.67 0.04
CA ARG A 258 11.40 1.15 -0.45
C ARG A 258 11.56 -0.05 -1.40
N THR A 259 12.76 -0.32 -1.92
CA THR A 259 13.01 -1.39 -2.90
C THR A 259 13.69 -2.62 -2.28
N VAL A 260 13.69 -2.72 -0.95
CA VAL A 260 14.27 -3.87 -0.25
C VAL A 260 13.37 -5.09 -0.44
N ILE A 261 14.01 -6.24 -0.61
CA ILE A 261 13.36 -7.56 -0.64
C ILE A 261 14.01 -8.44 0.45
N GLU A 262 13.19 -9.22 1.14
CA GLU A 262 13.61 -10.20 2.16
C GLU A 262 13.55 -11.65 1.65
N TYR A 263 13.36 -11.83 0.34
CA TYR A 263 13.29 -13.12 -0.35
C TYR A 263 14.30 -13.17 -1.51
N ASP A 264 14.57 -14.39 -2.01
CA ASP A 264 15.44 -14.61 -3.16
C ASP A 264 14.71 -14.37 -4.49
N ASN A 265 15.29 -13.51 -5.34
CA ASN A 265 14.70 -13.19 -6.64
C ASN A 265 14.85 -14.33 -7.67
N ASP A 266 15.85 -15.21 -7.54
CA ASP A 266 15.96 -16.40 -8.40
C ASP A 266 14.88 -17.42 -8.03
N ARG A 267 14.54 -17.53 -6.74
CA ARG A 267 13.40 -18.33 -6.25
C ARG A 267 12.07 -17.79 -6.78
N LEU A 268 11.90 -16.46 -6.82
CA LEU A 268 10.72 -15.84 -7.44
C LEU A 268 10.63 -16.13 -8.95
N PHE A 269 11.77 -16.21 -9.66
CA PHE A 269 11.81 -16.59 -11.07
C PHE A 269 11.35 -18.04 -11.28
N GLU A 270 11.74 -18.96 -10.39
CA GLU A 270 11.28 -20.35 -10.40
C GLU A 270 9.75 -20.44 -10.27
N VAL A 271 9.17 -19.69 -9.33
CA VAL A 271 7.71 -19.59 -9.19
C VAL A 271 7.07 -19.17 -10.52
N TRP A 272 7.64 -18.15 -11.19
CA TRP A 272 7.10 -17.67 -12.45
C TRP A 272 7.07 -18.77 -13.52
N LYS A 273 8.14 -19.57 -13.61
CA LYS A 273 8.21 -20.73 -14.53
C LYS A 273 7.19 -21.81 -14.17
N LEU A 274 6.99 -22.09 -12.88
CA LEU A 274 6.04 -23.09 -12.41
C LEU A 274 4.59 -22.69 -12.72
N LEU A 275 4.21 -21.44 -12.46
CA LEU A 275 2.87 -20.92 -12.76
C LEU A 275 2.54 -21.00 -14.25
N VAL A 276 3.48 -20.63 -15.12
CA VAL A 276 3.30 -20.68 -16.59
C VAL A 276 3.21 -22.12 -17.08
N SER A 277 3.90 -23.04 -16.42
CA SER A 277 3.89 -24.48 -16.74
C SER A 277 2.66 -25.22 -16.21
N ALA A 278 1.88 -24.62 -15.31
CA ALA A 278 0.73 -25.25 -14.66
C ALA A 278 -0.49 -25.47 -15.58
N ASN A 279 -0.34 -25.21 -16.88
CA ASN A 279 -1.37 -25.09 -17.91
C ASN A 279 -2.26 -23.85 -17.64
N ILE A 280 -2.17 -22.83 -18.49
CA ILE A 280 -2.91 -21.59 -18.29
C ILE A 280 -4.37 -21.83 -18.62
N SER A 281 -5.12 -22.25 -17.59
CA SER A 281 -6.55 -22.02 -17.58
C SER A 281 -6.79 -20.53 -17.83
N GLN A 282 -7.82 -20.18 -18.59
CA GLN A 282 -8.23 -18.78 -18.81
C GLN A 282 -8.86 -18.16 -17.55
N ARG A 283 -8.50 -18.63 -16.35
CA ARG A 283 -8.97 -18.13 -15.07
C ARG A 283 -8.24 -16.84 -14.74
N ASP A 284 -9.01 -15.81 -14.41
CA ASP A 284 -8.50 -14.49 -14.04
C ASP A 284 -7.47 -14.55 -12.90
N ALA A 285 -7.70 -15.39 -11.89
CA ALA A 285 -6.79 -15.54 -10.74
C ALA A 285 -5.38 -16.01 -11.15
N LEU A 286 -5.27 -17.04 -11.98
CA LEU A 286 -3.97 -17.51 -12.47
C LEU A 286 -3.27 -16.46 -13.35
N GLN A 287 -4.02 -15.72 -14.18
CA GLN A 287 -3.44 -14.64 -14.99
C GLN A 287 -2.85 -13.55 -14.10
N LEU A 288 -3.58 -13.17 -13.04
CA LEU A 288 -3.10 -12.20 -12.05
C LEU A 288 -1.86 -12.70 -11.31
N ASP A 289 -1.79 -13.98 -10.92
CA ASP A 289 -0.60 -14.56 -10.29
C ASP A 289 0.62 -14.44 -11.19
N ILE A 290 0.49 -14.84 -12.46
CA ILE A 290 1.56 -14.80 -13.47
C ILE A 290 2.03 -13.37 -13.72
N ILE A 291 1.10 -12.42 -13.85
CA ILE A 291 1.42 -11.00 -14.06
C ILE A 291 2.11 -10.42 -12.82
N THR A 292 1.59 -10.71 -11.62
CA THR A 292 2.10 -10.17 -10.36
C THR A 292 3.52 -10.66 -10.07
N VAL A 293 3.76 -11.96 -10.19
CA VAL A 293 5.09 -12.56 -9.98
C VAL A 293 6.10 -12.03 -11.00
N GLY A 294 5.74 -12.04 -12.29
CA GLY A 294 6.64 -11.56 -13.35
C GLY A 294 7.00 -10.09 -13.21
N ARG A 295 6.01 -9.25 -12.89
CA ARG A 295 6.17 -7.82 -12.64
C ARG A 295 7.08 -7.54 -11.45
N GLN A 296 6.92 -8.26 -10.35
CA GLN A 296 7.79 -8.12 -9.19
C GLN A 296 9.23 -8.55 -9.53
N TRP A 297 9.40 -9.70 -10.17
CA TRP A 297 10.72 -10.21 -10.57
C TRP A 297 11.47 -9.22 -11.48
N MET A 298 10.80 -8.72 -12.52
CA MET A 298 11.38 -7.71 -13.43
C MET A 298 11.68 -6.40 -12.69
N GLY A 299 10.80 -5.97 -11.79
CA GLY A 299 11.03 -4.79 -10.96
C GLY A 299 12.25 -4.91 -10.05
N ASN A 300 12.48 -6.10 -9.48
CA ASN A 300 13.68 -6.41 -8.70
C ASN A 300 14.94 -6.41 -9.58
N TYR A 301 14.87 -7.03 -10.76
CA TYR A 301 15.97 -7.07 -11.73
C TYR A 301 16.37 -5.67 -12.23
N PHE A 302 15.42 -4.74 -12.35
CA PHE A 302 15.69 -3.36 -12.73
C PHE A 302 16.66 -2.66 -11.76
N LEU A 303 16.58 -2.95 -10.46
CA LEU A 303 17.52 -2.43 -9.45
C LEU A 303 18.95 -2.96 -9.68
N GLU A 304 19.12 -4.23 -10.06
CA GLU A 304 20.43 -4.77 -10.43
C GLU A 304 21.04 -4.05 -11.63
N LEU A 305 20.23 -3.78 -12.66
CA LEU A 305 20.67 -3.05 -13.85
C LEU A 305 21.04 -1.61 -13.48
N LYS A 306 20.24 -0.92 -12.66
CA LYS A 306 20.54 0.43 -12.17
C LYS A 306 21.87 0.47 -11.40
N ASN A 307 22.14 -0.52 -10.54
CA ASN A 307 23.41 -0.58 -9.81
C ASN A 307 24.62 -0.74 -10.76
N LYS A 308 24.46 -1.45 -11.88
CA LYS A 308 25.51 -1.59 -12.90
C LYS A 308 25.64 -0.30 -13.73
N PHE A 309 24.53 0.35 -14.04
CA PHE A 309 24.48 1.66 -14.69
C PHE A 309 25.24 2.73 -13.89
N ASP A 310 25.01 2.83 -12.58
CA ASP A 310 25.70 3.80 -11.71
C ASP A 310 27.22 3.58 -11.72
N LYS A 311 27.65 2.31 -11.63
CA LYS A 311 29.07 1.95 -11.74
C LYS A 311 29.66 2.34 -13.10
N ALA A 312 28.92 2.15 -14.19
CA ALA A 312 29.36 2.52 -15.53
C ALA A 312 29.50 4.05 -15.68
N TYR A 313 28.61 4.84 -15.08
CA TYR A 313 28.72 6.29 -15.02
C TYR A 313 30.02 6.73 -14.32
N HIS A 314 30.33 6.19 -13.14
CA HIS A 314 31.57 6.50 -12.41
C HIS A 314 32.83 6.08 -13.15
N ALA A 315 32.78 4.94 -13.84
CA ALA A 315 33.87 4.48 -14.70
C ALA A 315 33.99 5.27 -16.02
N LYS A 316 33.08 6.23 -16.27
CA LYS A 316 32.92 6.93 -17.56
C LYS A 316 32.84 5.98 -18.76
N ASN A 317 32.31 4.78 -18.55
CA ASN A 317 32.22 3.75 -19.59
C ASN A 317 30.93 3.93 -20.41
N LYS A 318 31.04 4.67 -21.52
CA LYS A 318 29.92 4.99 -22.41
C LYS A 318 29.24 3.74 -22.98
N ALA A 319 30.02 2.71 -23.34
CA ALA A 319 29.50 1.50 -23.95
C ALA A 319 28.63 0.71 -22.96
N ASP A 320 29.09 0.54 -21.72
CA ASP A 320 28.30 -0.11 -20.68
C ASP A 320 27.10 0.74 -20.27
N LEU A 321 27.22 2.07 -20.21
CA LEU A 321 26.10 2.97 -19.94
C LEU A 321 24.98 2.76 -20.96
N GLN A 322 25.28 2.87 -22.26
CA GLN A 322 24.30 2.67 -23.34
C GLN A 322 23.68 1.27 -23.29
N LYS A 323 24.49 0.24 -23.06
CA LYS A 323 24.02 -1.14 -22.91
C LYS A 323 23.02 -1.29 -21.76
N TYR A 324 23.29 -0.68 -20.60
CA TYR A 324 22.38 -0.79 -19.45
C TYR A 324 21.12 0.07 -19.62
N ILE A 325 21.20 1.23 -20.28
CA ILE A 325 20.03 2.04 -20.65
C ILE A 325 19.07 1.22 -21.52
N LEU A 326 19.57 0.61 -22.60
CA LEU A 326 18.74 -0.20 -23.50
C LEU A 326 18.06 -1.35 -22.75
N LYS A 327 18.81 -2.06 -21.89
CA LYS A 327 18.25 -3.14 -21.06
C LYS A 327 17.16 -2.66 -20.10
N MET A 328 17.33 -1.49 -19.50
CA MET A 328 16.35 -0.91 -18.57
C MET A 328 15.09 -0.42 -19.32
N GLN A 329 15.25 0.19 -20.51
CA GLN A 329 14.14 0.60 -21.38
C GLN A 329 13.34 -0.60 -21.90
N ASP A 330 14.03 -1.67 -22.30
CA ASP A 330 13.39 -2.93 -22.70
C ASP A 330 12.59 -3.52 -21.54
N LEU A 331 13.15 -3.53 -20.32
CA LEU A 331 12.48 -4.07 -19.14
C LEU A 331 11.23 -3.26 -18.76
N LEU A 332 11.25 -1.93 -18.90
CA LEU A 332 10.07 -1.09 -18.72
C LEU A 332 8.98 -1.39 -19.74
N THR A 333 9.37 -1.63 -20.99
CA THR A 333 8.46 -2.02 -22.08
C THR A 333 7.83 -3.39 -21.79
N ASP A 334 8.61 -4.35 -21.32
CA ASP A 334 8.12 -5.69 -20.98
C ASP A 334 7.20 -5.66 -19.75
N ILE A 335 7.50 -4.85 -18.73
CA ILE A 335 6.62 -4.63 -17.58
C ILE A 335 5.28 -4.00 -18.00
N ASP A 336 5.31 -2.94 -18.81
CA ASP A 336 4.09 -2.28 -19.30
C ASP A 336 3.23 -3.24 -20.13
N LYS A 337 3.86 -4.04 -21.00
CA LYS A 337 3.15 -5.04 -21.79
C LYS A 337 2.61 -6.18 -20.92
N LEU A 338 3.38 -6.74 -19.99
CA LEU A 338 2.93 -7.81 -19.10
C LEU A 338 1.68 -7.37 -18.30
N THR A 339 1.71 -6.16 -17.75
CA THR A 339 0.60 -5.60 -16.97
C THR A 339 -0.58 -5.16 -17.83
N SER A 340 -0.46 -5.17 -19.16
CA SER A 340 -1.59 -4.85 -20.05
C SER A 340 -2.58 -6.00 -20.18
N PHE A 341 -2.16 -7.24 -19.89
CA PHE A 341 -3.00 -8.43 -20.07
C PHE A 341 -4.14 -8.57 -19.06
N HIS A 342 -4.26 -7.69 -18.05
CA HIS A 342 -5.37 -7.72 -17.10
C HIS A 342 -5.93 -6.31 -16.82
N PRO A 343 -7.27 -6.11 -16.79
CA PRO A 343 -7.87 -4.80 -16.52
C PRO A 343 -7.46 -4.17 -15.18
N PHE A 344 -7.37 -4.97 -14.10
CA PHE A 344 -6.92 -4.50 -12.77
C PHE A 344 -5.42 -4.19 -12.66
N THR A 345 -4.63 -4.49 -13.70
CA THR A 345 -3.22 -4.09 -13.76
C THR A 345 -3.00 -2.99 -14.79
N SER A 346 -4.05 -2.23 -15.11
CA SER A 346 -4.04 -1.19 -16.13
C SER A 346 -4.59 0.14 -15.61
N ILE A 347 -3.95 1.25 -15.97
CA ILE A 347 -4.42 2.58 -15.57
C ILE A 347 -5.75 2.97 -16.22
N HIS A 348 -6.10 2.32 -17.34
CA HIS A 348 -7.31 2.62 -18.12
C HIS A 348 -8.58 2.47 -17.26
N HIS A 349 -8.69 1.38 -16.50
CA HIS A 349 -9.84 1.14 -15.65
C HIS A 349 -9.97 2.22 -14.56
N TRP A 350 -8.84 2.58 -13.92
CA TRP A 350 -8.78 3.59 -12.87
C TRP A 350 -9.23 4.97 -13.34
N LEU A 351 -8.72 5.44 -14.48
CA LEU A 351 -9.09 6.77 -15.01
C LEU A 351 -10.53 6.80 -15.53
N ASN A 352 -10.98 5.75 -16.22
CA ASN A 352 -12.37 5.69 -16.68
C ASN A 352 -13.36 5.72 -15.52
N LYS A 353 -13.10 4.96 -14.45
CA LYS A 353 -13.93 4.97 -13.24
C LYS A 353 -13.98 6.36 -12.58
N ALA A 354 -12.86 7.08 -12.57
CA ALA A 354 -12.83 8.45 -12.07
C ALA A 354 -13.71 9.38 -12.93
N ARG A 355 -13.65 9.26 -14.26
CA ARG A 355 -14.49 10.07 -15.16
C ARG A 355 -15.97 9.72 -15.07
N GLU A 356 -16.32 8.46 -14.83
CA GLU A 356 -17.70 7.96 -14.68
C GLU A 356 -18.47 8.58 -13.49
N TYR A 357 -17.78 9.24 -12.54
CA TYR A 357 -18.45 9.95 -11.44
C TYR A 357 -19.32 11.15 -11.90
N SER A 358 -19.15 11.65 -13.12
CA SER A 358 -20.00 12.71 -13.65
C SER A 358 -20.06 12.72 -15.18
N GLU A 359 -21.24 12.96 -15.73
CA GLU A 359 -21.42 13.25 -17.17
C GLU A 359 -20.95 14.67 -17.54
N ASN A 360 -20.74 15.56 -16.54
CA ASN A 360 -20.19 16.89 -16.77
C ASN A 360 -18.68 16.79 -17.01
N VAL A 361 -18.23 17.17 -18.20
CA VAL A 361 -16.81 17.08 -18.62
C VAL A 361 -15.86 17.80 -17.65
N VAL A 362 -16.25 18.95 -17.09
CA VAL A 362 -15.43 19.70 -16.13
C VAL A 362 -15.25 18.90 -14.83
N LEU A 363 -16.30 18.26 -14.35
CA LEU A 363 -16.23 17.41 -13.16
C LEU A 363 -15.50 16.10 -13.45
N ALA A 364 -15.71 15.49 -14.63
CA ALA A 364 -14.98 14.30 -15.05
C ALA A 364 -13.47 14.55 -15.15
N ASP A 365 -13.06 15.70 -15.71
CA ASP A 365 -11.66 16.12 -15.78
C ASP A 365 -11.09 16.39 -14.38
N TYR A 366 -11.87 16.98 -13.48
CA TYR A 366 -11.48 17.16 -12.07
C TYR A 366 -11.26 15.82 -11.36
N TYR A 367 -12.14 14.84 -11.54
CA TYR A 367 -11.96 13.51 -10.95
C TYR A 367 -10.77 12.76 -11.56
N GLU A 368 -10.54 12.88 -12.87
CA GLU A 368 -9.35 12.31 -13.51
C GLU A 368 -8.06 12.94 -12.95
N LEU A 369 -8.02 14.26 -12.76
CA LEU A 369 -6.89 14.95 -12.13
C LEU A 369 -6.62 14.40 -10.73
N ASN A 370 -7.65 14.21 -9.90
CA ASN A 370 -7.51 13.61 -8.57
C ASN A 370 -7.01 12.17 -8.64
N ALA A 371 -7.55 11.37 -9.56
CA ALA A 371 -7.17 9.98 -9.78
C ALA A 371 -5.70 9.85 -10.22
N ARG A 372 -5.24 10.73 -11.12
CA ARG A 372 -3.82 10.83 -11.54
C ARG A 372 -2.93 11.25 -10.38
N ASN A 373 -3.30 12.32 -9.68
CA ASN A 373 -2.54 12.87 -8.57
C ASN A 373 -2.34 11.83 -7.45
N LEU A 374 -3.41 11.14 -7.05
CA LEU A 374 -3.38 10.18 -5.93
C LEU A 374 -2.32 9.10 -6.12
N ILE A 375 -2.22 8.51 -7.32
CA ILE A 375 -1.29 7.40 -7.59
C ILE A 375 0.12 7.85 -8.03
N THR A 376 0.38 9.16 -8.06
CA THR A 376 1.66 9.74 -8.50
C THR A 376 2.21 10.75 -7.49
N THR A 377 1.94 12.05 -7.68
CA THR A 377 2.53 13.14 -6.91
C THR A 377 1.95 13.28 -5.51
N TRP A 378 0.72 12.83 -5.31
CA TRP A 378 -0.05 12.92 -4.07
C TRP A 378 -0.18 14.39 -3.60
N GLY A 379 0.78 14.84 -2.79
CA GLY A 379 0.87 16.19 -2.25
C GLY A 379 1.91 16.23 -1.13
N GLY A 380 2.32 17.43 -0.74
CA GLY A 380 3.36 17.61 0.29
C GLY A 380 4.65 16.84 -0.06
N SER A 381 5.06 15.92 0.83
CA SER A 381 6.24 15.07 0.67
C SER A 381 5.92 13.61 0.28
N LEU A 382 4.71 13.32 -0.20
CA LEU A 382 4.20 11.95 -0.43
C LEU A 382 4.30 11.46 -1.88
N ASN A 383 5.23 12.01 -2.67
CA ASN A 383 5.44 11.58 -4.05
C ASN A 383 5.74 10.07 -4.13
N ASP A 384 5.08 9.39 -5.07
CA ASP A 384 5.10 7.95 -5.28
C ASP A 384 4.62 7.13 -4.06
N TYR A 385 3.93 7.71 -3.06
CA TYR A 385 3.40 6.96 -1.91
C TYR A 385 2.46 5.85 -2.39
N ALA A 386 1.45 6.21 -3.17
CA ALA A 386 0.50 5.28 -3.77
C ALA A 386 0.91 4.88 -5.21
N SER A 387 2.20 4.61 -5.44
CA SER A 387 2.65 4.11 -6.74
C SER A 387 1.99 2.77 -7.13
N ARG A 388 1.80 2.56 -8.43
CA ARG A 388 1.26 1.32 -9.03
C ARG A 388 2.14 0.87 -10.18
N THR A 389 2.42 -0.41 -10.33
CA THR A 389 3.02 -0.96 -11.56
C THR A 389 1.91 -1.37 -12.53
N TRP A 390 1.25 -0.38 -13.15
CA TRP A 390 0.16 -0.59 -14.10
C TRP A 390 0.54 -0.24 -15.52
N SER A 391 0.00 -0.98 -16.50
CA SER A 391 0.12 -0.65 -17.91
C SER A 391 -0.48 0.73 -18.18
N GLY A 392 0.15 1.46 -19.10
CA GLY A 392 -0.15 2.86 -19.35
C GLY A 392 0.51 3.81 -18.35
N LEU A 393 0.48 3.52 -17.04
CA LEU A 393 1.23 4.32 -16.05
C LEU A 393 2.73 4.09 -16.19
N VAL A 394 3.16 2.83 -16.38
CA VAL A 394 4.57 2.50 -16.62
C VAL A 394 5.08 3.20 -17.87
N SER A 395 4.42 3.02 -19.01
CA SER A 395 4.83 3.62 -20.28
C SER A 395 4.74 5.16 -20.32
N ASN A 396 3.73 5.78 -19.70
CA ASN A 396 3.47 7.23 -19.87
C ASN A 396 3.98 8.09 -18.71
N TYR A 397 4.26 7.52 -17.54
CA TYR A 397 4.74 8.25 -16.38
C TYR A 397 6.15 7.81 -15.97
N TYR A 398 6.33 6.53 -15.62
CA TYR A 398 7.63 6.07 -15.11
C TYR A 398 8.72 6.04 -16.18
N THR A 399 8.44 5.47 -17.35
CA THR A 399 9.41 5.40 -18.45
C THR A 399 9.88 6.80 -18.86
N TYR A 400 9.00 7.80 -18.84
CA TYR A 400 9.38 9.17 -19.13
C TYR A 400 10.36 9.73 -18.09
N ARG A 401 10.12 9.52 -16.79
CA ARG A 401 11.06 9.92 -15.72
C ARG A 401 12.43 9.25 -15.87
N TRP A 402 12.45 7.96 -16.19
CA TRP A 402 13.70 7.23 -16.40
C TRP A 402 14.45 7.70 -17.65
N ASN A 403 13.75 8.04 -18.74
CA ASN A 403 14.38 8.61 -19.93
C ASN A 403 15.01 9.97 -19.65
N LEU A 404 14.32 10.87 -18.92
CA LEU A 404 14.91 12.14 -18.48
C LEU A 404 16.21 11.92 -17.68
N TYR A 405 16.23 10.91 -16.81
CA TYR A 405 17.43 10.53 -16.06
C TYR A 405 18.54 10.00 -16.96
N PHE A 406 18.23 9.10 -17.89
CA PHE A 406 19.21 8.55 -18.83
C PHE A 406 19.83 9.65 -19.70
N ASP A 407 19.01 10.54 -20.24
CA ASP A 407 19.45 11.67 -21.07
C ASP A 407 20.36 12.61 -20.28
N ALA A 408 19.99 12.96 -19.04
CA ALA A 408 20.80 13.80 -18.18
C ALA A 408 22.16 13.18 -17.80
N VAL A 409 22.21 11.85 -17.62
CA VAL A 409 23.45 11.14 -17.33
C VAL A 409 24.34 11.02 -18.58
N ILE A 410 23.76 10.75 -19.76
CA ILE A 410 24.49 10.77 -21.03
C ILE A 410 25.10 12.15 -21.27
N ASP A 411 24.28 13.21 -21.16
CA ASP A 411 24.68 14.59 -21.35
C ASP A 411 25.84 14.99 -20.42
N ALA A 412 25.81 14.52 -19.17
CA ALA A 412 26.91 14.72 -18.23
C ALA A 412 28.23 14.09 -18.72
N ILE A 413 28.19 12.84 -19.20
CA ILE A 413 29.37 12.15 -19.72
C ILE A 413 29.87 12.79 -21.04
N GLU A 414 28.97 13.14 -21.96
CA GLU A 414 29.34 13.69 -23.27
C GLU A 414 30.01 15.05 -23.16
N HIS A 415 29.53 15.90 -22.26
CA HIS A 415 30.09 17.23 -22.01
C HIS A 415 31.16 17.24 -20.91
N ASN A 416 31.58 16.08 -20.41
CA ASN A 416 32.55 15.92 -19.33
C ASN A 416 32.26 16.81 -18.10
N LYS A 417 30.98 16.89 -17.72
CA LYS A 417 30.50 17.60 -16.54
C LYS A 417 29.96 16.61 -15.52
N SER A 418 29.81 17.06 -14.27
CA SER A 418 29.13 16.26 -13.25
C SER A 418 27.62 16.25 -13.49
N PHE A 419 26.99 15.09 -13.28
CA PHE A 419 25.53 14.96 -13.26
C PHE A 419 24.91 15.83 -12.15
N ASP A 420 23.91 16.64 -12.50
CA ASP A 420 23.17 17.52 -11.58
C ASP A 420 21.80 16.90 -11.24
N GLN A 421 21.71 16.23 -10.11
CA GLN A 421 20.46 15.66 -9.60
C GLN A 421 19.39 16.72 -9.35
N GLY A 422 19.77 17.92 -8.90
CA GLY A 422 18.82 19.00 -8.61
C GLY A 422 18.18 19.56 -9.89
N GLN A 423 18.93 19.62 -10.99
CA GLN A 423 18.39 19.96 -12.30
C GLN A 423 17.39 18.90 -12.78
N LEU A 424 17.73 17.62 -12.67
CA LEU A 424 16.82 16.54 -13.03
C LEU A 424 15.54 16.58 -12.18
N ASP A 425 15.65 16.76 -10.86
CA ASP A 425 14.50 16.79 -9.96
C ASP A 425 13.51 17.91 -10.35
N ARG A 426 14.02 19.06 -10.82
CA ARG A 426 13.18 20.16 -11.36
C ARG A 426 12.50 19.79 -12.68
N GLN A 427 13.21 19.11 -13.58
CA GLN A 427 12.65 18.64 -14.85
C GLN A 427 11.57 17.58 -14.62
N ILE A 428 11.85 16.59 -13.77
CA ILE A 428 10.89 15.56 -13.37
C ILE A 428 9.67 16.21 -12.73
N LYS A 429 9.83 17.13 -11.78
CA LYS A 429 8.69 17.82 -11.16
C LYS A 429 7.81 18.53 -12.20
N THR A 430 8.43 19.25 -13.14
CA THR A 430 7.70 19.95 -14.21
C THR A 430 6.89 18.96 -15.07
N PHE A 431 7.49 17.82 -15.42
CA PHE A 431 6.82 16.75 -16.13
C PHE A 431 5.65 16.18 -15.32
N GLU A 432 5.89 15.79 -14.08
CA GLU A 432 4.89 15.16 -13.20
C GLU A 432 3.68 16.09 -13.00
N ASP A 433 3.92 17.39 -12.74
CA ASP A 433 2.87 18.40 -12.61
C ASP A 433 2.04 18.54 -13.91
N SER A 434 2.67 18.39 -15.08
CA SER A 434 1.97 18.42 -16.38
C SER A 434 1.17 17.14 -16.63
N TRP A 435 1.72 15.98 -16.23
CA TRP A 435 1.09 14.69 -16.43
C TRP A 435 -0.19 14.56 -15.60
N VAL A 436 -0.17 15.06 -14.36
CA VAL A 436 -1.34 15.09 -13.47
C VAL A 436 -2.46 15.98 -14.01
N LYS A 437 -2.12 17.10 -14.64
CA LYS A 437 -3.10 18.04 -15.23
C LYS A 437 -3.60 17.61 -16.62
N SER A 438 -3.03 16.56 -17.19
CA SER A 438 -3.39 16.09 -18.52
C SER A 438 -4.66 15.24 -18.48
N THR A 439 -5.51 15.40 -19.49
CA THR A 439 -6.66 14.52 -19.79
C THR A 439 -6.40 13.69 -21.05
N ALA A 440 -5.13 13.62 -21.50
CA ALA A 440 -4.77 12.86 -22.67
C ALA A 440 -5.06 11.37 -22.46
N TYR A 441 -5.75 10.77 -23.43
CA TYR A 441 -6.07 9.35 -23.43
C TYR A 441 -4.80 8.50 -23.42
N ILE A 442 -4.70 7.62 -22.43
CA ILE A 442 -3.59 6.67 -22.30
C ILE A 442 -3.97 5.37 -22.99
N LYS A 443 -3.28 5.07 -24.11
CA LYS A 443 -3.42 3.80 -24.82
C LYS A 443 -2.72 2.68 -24.04
N THR A 444 -3.36 1.53 -23.94
CA THR A 444 -2.79 0.30 -23.39
C THR A 444 -2.78 -0.79 -24.46
N ASN A 445 -1.67 -1.53 -24.58
CA ASN A 445 -1.44 -2.47 -25.67
C ASN A 445 -1.87 -3.89 -25.31
N GLN A 446 -3.18 -4.14 -25.24
CA GLN A 446 -3.73 -5.47 -24.94
C GLN A 446 -3.80 -6.37 -26.19
N LYS A 447 -2.67 -6.68 -26.82
CA LYS A 447 -2.64 -7.59 -27.98
C LYS A 447 -1.73 -8.78 -27.75
N GLY A 448 -2.24 -9.96 -28.08
CA GLY A 448 -1.53 -11.24 -28.04
C GLY A 448 -2.06 -12.17 -26.96
N ASP A 449 -1.34 -13.25 -26.73
CA ASP A 449 -1.61 -14.23 -25.68
C ASP A 449 -0.61 -14.07 -24.51
N LEU A 450 -1.14 -14.09 -23.28
CA LEU A 450 -0.32 -13.91 -22.07
C LEU A 450 0.70 -15.06 -21.92
N GLN A 451 0.30 -16.30 -22.22
CA GLN A 451 1.17 -17.47 -22.08
C GLN A 451 2.36 -17.39 -23.03
N GLU A 452 2.08 -17.10 -24.30
CA GLU A 452 3.10 -16.93 -25.34
C GLU A 452 4.06 -15.82 -24.96
N PHE A 453 3.52 -14.66 -24.54
CA PHE A 453 4.35 -13.52 -24.16
C PHE A 453 5.24 -13.83 -22.96
N VAL A 454 4.68 -14.40 -21.89
CA VAL A 454 5.46 -14.73 -20.69
C VAL A 454 6.49 -15.83 -20.98
N SER A 455 6.16 -16.82 -21.82
CA SER A 455 7.11 -17.85 -22.25
C SER A 455 8.30 -17.24 -22.99
N LEU A 456 8.07 -16.20 -23.80
CA LEU A 456 9.15 -15.44 -24.44
C LEU A 456 9.97 -14.64 -23.42
N LEU A 457 9.33 -14.02 -22.42
CA LEU A 457 10.03 -13.30 -21.36
C LEU A 457 10.91 -14.24 -20.52
N ILE A 458 10.40 -15.40 -20.12
CA ILE A 458 11.19 -16.40 -19.39
C ILE A 458 12.43 -16.76 -20.20
N LYS A 459 12.30 -17.09 -21.50
CA LYS A 459 13.45 -17.39 -22.37
C LYS A 459 14.40 -16.21 -22.54
N LYS A 460 13.89 -14.98 -22.62
CA LYS A 460 14.68 -13.75 -22.75
C LYS A 460 15.57 -13.51 -21.53
N TYR A 461 15.07 -13.88 -20.35
CA TYR A 461 15.69 -13.55 -19.06
C TYR A 461 16.34 -14.73 -18.34
N GLU A 462 16.16 -15.95 -18.83
CA GLU A 462 16.87 -17.14 -18.35
C GLU A 462 18.37 -16.95 -18.57
N LYS A 463 19.14 -17.08 -17.49
CA LYS A 463 20.59 -16.84 -17.45
C LYS A 463 21.38 -18.12 -17.68
#